data_AF-A0A5C6FE48-F1
#
_entry.id   AF-A0A5C6FE48-F1
#
_cell.length_a   1.000
_cell.length_b   1.000
_cell.length_c   1.000
_cell.angle_alpha   90.00
_cell.angle_beta   90.00
_cell.angle_gamma   90.00
#
_symmetry.space_group_name_H-M   'P 1'
#
loop_
_entity.id
_entity.type
_entity.pdbx_description
1 polymer ?
#
loop_
_entity_poly.entity_id
_entity_poly.type
_entity_poly.pdbx_seq_one_letter_code
_entity_poly.pdbx_strand_id
1 'polypeptide(L)' 'MGATAEGKKKLVAVVDGQRESELSWREVLLSLKAQGLLHAPELAIGDSALDLWKALQKLPNR' A
#
# COMPACT_ATOMS: atom_id res chain seq x y z
N MET A 1 -7.49 -2.08 0.67
CA MET A 1 -8.26 -1.89 1.94
C MET A 1 -7.32 -2.02 3.12
N GLY A 2 -7.70 -1.53 4.29
CA GLY A 2 -6.96 -1.71 5.55
C GLY A 2 -7.89 -2.02 6.72
N ALA A 3 -7.31 -2.49 7.83
CA ALA A 3 -8.00 -2.76 9.08
C ALA A 3 -7.20 -2.18 10.26
N THR A 4 -7.89 -1.63 11.27
CA THR A 4 -7.27 -1.21 12.54
C THR A 4 -7.18 -2.37 13.52
N ALA A 5 -6.44 -2.18 14.62
CA ALA A 5 -6.32 -3.18 15.69
C ALA A 5 -7.68 -3.54 16.32
N GLU A 6 -8.65 -2.62 16.31
CA GLU A 6 -10.02 -2.84 16.79
C GLU A 6 -10.91 -3.57 15.76
N GLY A 7 -10.34 -4.00 14.63
CA GLY A 7 -11.05 -4.73 13.57
C GLY A 7 -11.85 -3.84 12.63
N LYS A 8 -11.72 -2.50 12.70
CA LYS A 8 -12.44 -1.59 11.81
C LYS A 8 -11.82 -1.60 10.41
N LYS A 9 -12.57 -2.10 9.43
CA LYS A 9 -12.17 -2.13 8.02
C LYS A 9 -12.48 -0.81 7.32
N LYS A 10 -11.56 -0.33 6.49
CA LYS A 10 -11.74 0.88 5.66
C LYS A 10 -11.16 0.68 4.26
N LEU A 11 -11.82 1.29 3.27
CA LEU A 11 -11.21 1.57 1.99
C LEU A 11 -10.27 2.76 2.18
N VAL A 12 -8.98 2.58 1.91
CA VAL A 12 -7.91 3.55 2.23
C VAL A 12 -7.29 4.19 0.99
N ALA A 13 -7.46 3.57 -0.18
CA ALA A 13 -7.02 4.09 -1.46
C ALA A 13 -7.82 3.41 -2.58
N VAL A 14 -8.12 4.16 -3.62
CA VAL A 14 -8.57 3.68 -4.93
C VAL A 14 -7.82 4.50 -5.96
N VAL A 15 -7.17 3.83 -6.90
CA VAL A 15 -6.48 4.44 -8.04
C VAL A 15 -6.96 3.72 -9.29
N ASP A 16 -6.89 4.37 -10.44
CA ASP A 16 -7.22 3.75 -11.72
C ASP A 16 -6.27 2.58 -12.01
N GLY A 17 -4.96 2.81 -11.84
CA GLY A 17 -3.88 1.82 -11.81
C GLY A 17 -3.74 0.94 -13.07
N GLN A 18 -2.56 0.38 -13.26
CA GLN A 18 -2.35 -0.72 -14.19
C GLN A 18 -2.19 -2.02 -13.39
N ARG A 19 -2.82 -3.10 -13.87
CA ARG A 19 -2.60 -4.44 -13.32
C ARG A 19 -1.10 -4.76 -13.32
N GLU A 20 -0.60 -5.31 -12.21
CA GLU A 20 0.79 -5.77 -12.07
C GLU A 20 1.82 -4.69 -12.40
N SER A 21 1.59 -3.47 -11.91
CA SER A 21 2.51 -2.33 -12.10
C SER A 21 3.14 -1.88 -10.79
N GLU A 22 4.47 -1.90 -10.73
CA GLU A 22 5.24 -1.37 -9.59
C GLU A 22 4.95 0.12 -9.37
N LEU A 23 4.79 0.89 -10.46
CA LEU A 23 4.49 2.31 -10.39
C LEU A 23 3.12 2.56 -9.77
N SER A 24 2.10 1.81 -10.20
CA SER A 24 0.75 1.94 -9.63
C SER A 24 0.73 1.55 -8.15
N TRP A 25 1.52 0.55 -7.74
CA TRP A 25 1.69 0.23 -6.32
C TRP A 25 2.42 1.33 -5.54
N ARG A 26 3.46 1.92 -6.13
CA ARG A 26 4.21 3.02 -5.52
C ARG A 26 3.31 4.23 -5.26
N GLU A 27 2.44 4.58 -6.21
CA GLU A 27 1.47 5.67 -6.04
C GLU A 27 0.53 5.43 -4.86
N VAL A 28 -0.02 4.21 -4.74
CA VAL A 28 -0.86 3.83 -3.59
C VAL A 28 -0.08 3.96 -2.29
N LEU A 29 1.13 3.41 -2.20
CA LEU A 29 1.92 3.40 -0.98
C LEU A 29 2.35 4.81 -0.53
N LEU A 30 2.74 5.66 -1.48
CA LEU A 30 3.07 7.06 -1.21
C LEU A 30 1.85 7.87 -0.78
N SER A 31 0.70 7.63 -1.42
CA SER A 31 -0.58 8.24 -1.02
C SER A 31 -0.95 7.87 0.42
N LEU A 32 -0.81 6.60 0.80
CA LEU A 32 -1.07 6.17 2.18
C LEU A 32 -0.14 6.84 3.19
N LYS A 33 1.16 6.96 2.87
CA LYS A 33 2.12 7.68 3.71
C LYS A 33 1.76 9.16 3.86
N ALA A 34 1.35 9.81 2.76
CA ALA A 34 0.91 11.21 2.76
C ALA A 34 -0.39 11.42 3.57
N GLN A 35 -1.26 10.41 3.62
CA GLN A 35 -2.47 10.41 4.43
C GLN A 35 -2.24 10.08 5.92
N GLY A 36 -0.98 9.91 6.35
CA GLY A 36 -0.64 9.69 7.76
C GLY A 36 -0.46 8.23 8.16
N LEU A 37 -0.27 7.31 7.20
CA LEU A 37 0.23 5.96 7.54
C LEU A 37 1.72 6.05 7.89
N LEU A 38 1.99 6.36 9.17
CA LEU A 38 3.34 6.57 9.70
C LEU A 38 4.09 5.26 9.94
N HIS A 39 3.36 4.21 10.32
CA HIS A 39 3.90 2.89 10.59
C HIS A 39 3.45 1.91 9.52
N ALA A 40 4.35 0.99 9.15
CA ALA A 40 3.99 -0.12 8.28
C ALA A 40 2.90 -0.98 8.95
N PRO A 41 1.95 -1.52 8.17
CA PRO A 41 0.97 -2.46 8.70
C PRO A 41 1.66 -3.76 9.16
N GLU A 42 1.11 -4.41 10.19
CA GLU A 42 1.63 -5.70 10.68
C GLU A 42 1.55 -6.81 9.62
N LEU A 43 0.56 -6.74 8.73
CA LEU A 43 0.37 -7.67 7.63
C LEU A 43 -0.11 -6.93 6.38
N ALA A 44 0.53 -7.22 5.25
CA ALA A 44 0.08 -6.80 3.93
C ALA A 44 -0.12 -8.04 3.04
N ILE A 45 -1.19 -8.07 2.26
CA ILE A 45 -1.50 -9.14 1.30
C ILE A 45 -1.91 -8.48 -0.01
N GLY A 46 -1.41 -9.01 -1.13
CA GLY A 46 -1.80 -8.62 -2.48
C GLY A 46 -1.73 -9.84 -3.41
N ASP A 47 -2.74 -9.99 -4.27
CA ASP A 47 -2.81 -11.09 -5.23
C ASP A 47 -1.85 -10.83 -6.42
N SER A 48 -1.17 -11.88 -6.88
CA SER A 48 -0.08 -11.91 -7.89
C SER A 48 1.01 -10.81 -7.85
N ALA A 49 1.19 -10.10 -6.72
CA ALA A 49 1.92 -8.84 -6.72
C ALA A 49 3.43 -8.95 -6.39
N LEU A 50 4.22 -9.58 -7.28
CA LEU A 50 5.69 -9.40 -7.26
C LEU A 50 6.04 -7.89 -7.24
N ASP A 51 5.27 -7.07 -7.93
CA ASP A 51 5.51 -5.64 -8.06
C ASP A 51 5.07 -4.81 -6.85
N LEU A 52 4.15 -5.30 -6.00
CA LEU A 52 3.86 -4.67 -4.71
C LEU A 52 5.10 -4.74 -3.80
N TRP A 53 5.70 -5.92 -3.70
CA TRP A 53 6.88 -6.13 -2.87
C TRP A 53 8.10 -5.37 -3.40
N LYS A 54 8.28 -5.30 -4.73
CA LYS A 54 9.31 -4.44 -5.35
C LYS A 54 9.08 -2.96 -5.04
N ALA A 55 7.84 -2.48 -5.15
CA ALA A 55 7.50 -1.09 -4.86
C ALA A 55 7.81 -0.74 -3.40
N LEU A 56 7.45 -1.63 -2.46
CA LEU A 56 7.74 -1.50 -1.03
C LEU A 56 9.25 -1.37 -0.75
N GLN A 57 10.09 -2.23 -1.36
CA GLN A 57 11.55 -2.18 -1.17
C GLN A 57 12.18 -0.88 -1.68
N LYS A 58 11.56 -0.22 -2.65
CA LYS A 58 12.05 1.03 -3.27
C LYS A 58 11.43 2.28 -2.65
N LEU A 59 10.61 2.15 -1.60
CA LEU A 59 10.09 3.31 -0.90
C LEU A 59 11.21 4.02 -0.13
N PRO A 60 11.21 5.36 -0.09
CA PRO A 60 12.19 6.10 0.68
C PRO A 60 11.97 5.85 2.19
N ASN A 61 13.03 5.37 2.87
CA ASN A 61 13.11 5.32 4.33
C ASN A 61 13.10 6.77 4.87
N ARG A 62 12.18 7.06 5.78
CA ARG A 62 12.22 8.24 6.66
C ARG A 62 12.07 7.75 8.07
#